data_AF-A0A0A9YNU5-F1
#
_entry.id   AF-A0A0A9YNU5-F1
#
_cell.length_a   1.000
_cell.length_b   1.000
_cell.length_c   1.000
_cell.angle_alpha   90.00
_cell.angle_beta   90.00
_cell.angle_gamma   90.00
#
_symmetry.space_group_name_H-M   'P 1'
#
loop_
_entity.id
_entity.type
_entity.pdbx_description
1 polymer ?
#
loop_
_entity_poly.entity_id
_entity_poly.type
_entity_poly.pdbx_seq_one_letter_code
_entity_poly.pdbx_strand_id
1 'polypeptide(L)'
;FCRCPDKENHLDTCSANYQGSSGGMEVAGVKQIFDRSLSNYGVRYTKYLGDGDCKAYSSVAESRPYGENVEVQKLECLGHVQKRMGTRLRALKQKNSKTKLRDGKTLGGRNRLTDTVIDKIQSYYGKAIRSNNTSVEDIKRAVWAEYFHLISTNKDP
;
A
#
# COMPACT_ATOMS: atom_id res chain seq x y z
N PHE A 1 -15.35 7.28 17.12
CA PHE A 1 -15.94 8.51 16.56
C PHE A 1 -16.96 9.03 17.56
N CYS A 2 -16.78 10.25 18.08
CA CYS A 2 -17.71 10.86 19.03
C CYS A 2 -19.04 11.18 18.34
N ARG A 3 -20.16 10.71 18.92
CA ARG A 3 -21.53 11.06 18.52
C ARG A 3 -22.26 11.87 19.59
N CYS A 4 -21.54 12.41 20.56
CA CYS A 4 -22.15 13.15 21.65
C CYS A 4 -22.78 14.45 21.14
N PRO A 5 -23.98 14.82 21.66
CA PRO A 5 -24.63 16.07 21.30
C PRO A 5 -23.79 17.30 21.71
N ASP A 6 -23.13 17.21 22.86
CA ASP A 6 -22.12 18.16 23.33
C ASP A 6 -20.74 17.52 23.16
N LYS A 7 -19.90 18.14 22.31
CA LYS A 7 -18.53 17.67 22.03
C LYS A 7 -17.49 18.26 22.99
N GLU A 8 -17.84 19.31 23.72
CA GLU A 8 -16.95 19.95 24.70
C GLU A 8 -17.09 19.27 26.06
N ASN A 9 -18.30 18.87 26.44
CA ASN A 9 -18.54 18.02 27.61
C ASN A 9 -18.93 16.61 27.18
N HIS A 10 -17.93 15.73 27.05
CA HIS A 10 -18.20 14.34 26.79
C HIS A 10 -19.04 13.74 27.92
N LEU A 11 -20.21 13.19 27.56
CA LEU A 11 -21.00 12.36 28.46
C LEU A 11 -20.14 11.21 29.00
N ASP A 12 -20.33 10.82 30.26
CA ASP A 12 -19.61 9.71 30.92
C ASP A 12 -19.70 8.38 30.15
N THR A 13 -20.71 8.26 29.27
CA THR A 13 -20.93 7.09 28.41
C THR A 13 -20.18 7.14 27.09
N CYS A 14 -19.41 8.20 26.81
CA CYS A 14 -18.67 8.31 25.58
C CYS A 14 -17.35 7.54 25.61
N SER A 15 -17.17 6.63 24.67
CA SER A 15 -15.93 5.86 24.47
C SER A 15 -14.97 6.49 23.45
N ALA A 16 -15.23 7.72 23.00
CA ALA A 16 -14.36 8.39 22.03
C ALA A 16 -13.06 8.86 22.69
N ASN A 17 -11.94 8.40 22.16
CA ASN A 17 -10.60 8.66 22.68
C ASN A 17 -9.74 9.53 21.74
N TYR A 18 -10.32 10.05 20.67
CA TYR A 18 -9.64 10.92 19.71
C TYR A 18 -10.62 11.91 19.07
N GLN A 19 -10.15 13.15 18.88
CA GLN A 19 -10.86 14.23 18.20
C GLN A 19 -10.00 14.77 17.06
N GLY A 20 -10.52 14.75 15.83
CA GLY A 20 -9.78 15.17 14.64
C GLY A 20 -10.25 14.43 13.38
N SER A 21 -9.45 14.52 12.31
CA SER A 21 -9.71 13.82 11.05
C SER A 21 -9.43 12.32 11.16
N SER A 22 -10.03 11.52 10.27
CA SER A 22 -9.78 10.06 10.24
C SER A 22 -8.30 9.74 10.02
N GLY A 23 -7.61 10.48 9.15
CA GLY A 23 -6.17 10.29 8.93
C GLY A 23 -5.32 10.72 10.13
N GLY A 24 -5.75 11.75 10.87
CA GLY A 24 -5.08 12.14 12.11
C GLY A 24 -5.21 11.10 13.23
N MET A 25 -6.32 10.38 13.27
CA MET A 25 -6.55 9.29 14.24
C MET A 25 -5.55 8.15 14.07
N GLU A 26 -5.23 7.78 12.83
CA GLU A 26 -4.23 6.75 12.53
C GLU A 26 -2.84 7.17 13.04
N VAL A 27 -2.45 8.41 12.77
CA VAL A 27 -1.16 8.96 13.21
C VAL A 27 -1.07 8.96 14.74
N ALA A 28 -2.09 9.50 15.42
CA ALA A 28 -2.14 9.55 16.88
C ALA A 28 -2.12 8.16 17.52
N GLY A 29 -2.89 7.22 16.96
CA GLY A 29 -2.96 5.84 17.45
C GLY A 29 -1.62 5.11 17.34
N VAL A 30 -0.95 5.21 16.19
CA VAL A 30 0.38 4.60 16.01
C VAL A 30 1.39 5.20 16.98
N LYS A 31 1.44 6.52 17.12
CA LYS A 31 2.36 7.18 18.08
C LYS A 31 2.13 6.66 19.50
N GLN A 32 0.87 6.62 19.94
CA GLN A 32 0.52 6.10 21.27
C GLN A 32 0.93 4.63 21.46
N ILE A 33 0.83 3.79 20.43
CA ILE A 33 1.28 2.39 20.46
C ILE A 33 2.79 2.30 20.69
N PHE A 34 3.58 3.12 19.99
CA PHE A 34 5.04 3.16 20.14
C PHE A 34 5.45 3.72 21.50
N ASP A 35 4.91 4.87 21.90
CA ASP A 35 5.29 5.56 23.14
C ASP A 35 5.09 4.67 24.39
N ARG A 36 3.97 3.93 24.46
CA ARG A 36 3.67 3.06 25.61
C ARG A 36 4.33 1.69 25.57
N SER A 37 4.96 1.32 24.45
CA SER A 37 5.41 -0.06 24.23
C SER A 37 6.50 -0.48 25.24
N LEU A 38 7.44 0.42 25.53
CA LEU A 38 8.53 0.14 26.45
C LEU A 38 8.06 0.14 27.89
N SER A 39 7.27 1.13 28.31
CA SER A 39 6.80 1.25 29.70
C SER A 39 5.82 0.13 30.08
N ASN A 40 4.91 -0.23 29.17
CA ASN A 40 3.82 -1.15 29.50
C ASN A 40 4.18 -2.61 29.23
N TYR A 41 5.08 -2.85 28.27
CA TYR A 41 5.37 -4.21 27.80
C TYR A 41 6.87 -4.54 27.74
N GLY A 42 7.76 -3.58 27.99
CA GLY A 42 9.21 -3.81 27.97
C GLY A 42 9.78 -4.07 26.56
N VAL A 43 9.05 -3.71 25.50
CA VAL A 43 9.46 -3.98 24.11
C VAL A 43 9.75 -2.71 23.32
N ARG A 44 10.58 -2.84 22.29
CA ARG A 44 10.84 -1.78 21.29
C ARG A 44 10.46 -2.27 19.91
N TYR A 45 9.67 -1.48 19.19
CA TYR A 45 9.33 -1.73 17.80
C TYR A 45 10.35 -1.07 16.88
N THR A 46 11.22 -1.86 16.28
CA THR A 46 12.29 -1.35 15.40
C THR A 46 11.90 -1.33 13.92
N LYS A 47 10.74 -1.88 13.57
CA LYS A 47 10.24 -1.96 12.20
C LYS A 47 8.79 -1.50 12.13
N TYR A 48 8.49 -0.66 11.14
CA TYR A 48 7.16 -0.15 10.86
C TYR A 48 6.71 -0.63 9.47
N LEU A 49 5.69 -1.47 9.39
CA LEU A 49 5.11 -1.89 8.10
C LEU A 49 3.99 -0.95 7.69
N GLY A 50 4.20 -0.20 6.62
CA GLY A 50 3.29 0.84 6.16
C GLY A 50 2.75 0.65 4.73
N ASP A 51 1.62 1.28 4.48
CA ASP A 51 1.22 1.74 3.16
C ASP A 51 2.12 2.92 2.74
N GLY A 52 2.45 3.03 1.45
CA GLY A 52 3.44 3.98 0.92
C GLY A 52 3.18 5.44 1.27
N ASP A 53 1.92 5.88 1.37
CA ASP A 53 1.53 7.29 1.55
C ASP A 53 0.97 7.61 2.96
N CYS A 54 1.46 6.94 4.01
CA CYS A 54 1.01 7.19 5.38
C CYS A 54 1.93 8.18 6.13
N LYS A 55 1.35 9.25 6.69
CA LYS A 55 2.06 10.22 7.57
C LYS A 55 2.42 9.64 8.95
N ALA A 56 1.88 8.49 9.32
CA ALA A 56 2.11 7.90 10.64
C ALA A 56 3.56 7.45 10.85
N TYR A 57 4.23 6.96 9.80
CA TYR A 57 5.65 6.62 9.90
C TYR A 57 6.50 7.84 10.27
N SER A 58 6.35 8.95 9.54
CA SER A 58 7.10 10.18 9.81
C SER A 58 6.88 10.66 11.25
N SER A 59 5.63 10.62 11.73
CA SER A 59 5.33 11.00 13.12
C SER A 59 6.01 10.12 14.16
N VAL A 60 6.17 8.81 13.91
CA VAL A 60 6.88 7.89 14.82
C VAL A 60 8.39 8.11 14.74
N ALA A 61 8.93 8.29 13.54
CA ALA A 61 10.35 8.54 13.33
C ALA A 61 10.79 9.84 14.03
N GLU A 62 9.97 10.89 13.92
CA GLU A 62 10.17 12.18 14.58
C GLU A 62 10.02 12.09 16.11
N SER A 63 9.12 11.25 16.62
CA SER A 63 8.90 11.15 18.07
C SER A 63 10.01 10.42 18.81
N ARG A 64 10.90 9.71 18.09
CA ARG A 64 12.04 8.97 18.66
C ARG A 64 11.67 8.23 19.95
N PRO A 65 10.68 7.31 19.91
CA PRO A 65 10.05 6.74 21.10
C PRO A 65 11.00 5.95 22.00
N TYR A 66 12.20 5.62 21.51
CA TYR A 66 13.20 4.83 22.22
C TYR A 66 14.57 5.55 22.33
N GLY A 67 14.61 6.86 22.10
CA GLY A 67 15.83 7.68 22.11
C GLY A 67 16.59 7.67 20.77
N GLU A 68 17.72 8.37 20.73
CA GLU A 68 18.49 8.59 19.48
C GLU A 68 19.19 7.35 18.95
N ASN A 69 19.41 6.35 19.81
CA ASN A 69 20.16 5.14 19.47
C ASN A 69 19.32 4.05 18.79
N VAL A 70 18.00 4.26 18.66
CA VAL A 70 17.08 3.26 18.12
C VAL A 70 16.22 3.88 17.04
N GLU A 71 16.56 3.59 15.78
CA GLU A 71 15.80 4.00 14.61
C GLU A 71 14.69 2.99 14.29
N VAL A 72 13.51 3.50 13.92
CA VAL A 72 12.40 2.68 13.44
C VAL A 72 12.50 2.59 11.91
N GLN A 73 12.79 1.40 11.39
CA GLN A 73 12.92 1.16 9.95
C GLN A 73 11.55 1.05 9.28
N LYS A 74 11.29 1.86 8.23
CA LYS A 74 10.11 1.68 7.39
C LYS A 74 10.23 0.43 6.51
N LEU A 75 9.18 -0.38 6.50
CA LEU A 75 8.96 -1.47 5.56
C LEU A 75 7.76 -1.14 4.66
N GLU A 76 7.87 -1.51 3.40
CA GLU A 76 6.80 -1.30 2.42
C GLU A 76 5.89 -2.54 2.30
N CYS A 77 4.58 -2.31 2.27
CA CYS A 77 3.62 -3.39 2.12
C CYS A 77 3.57 -3.91 0.68
N LEU A 78 4.13 -5.11 0.45
CA LEU A 78 4.07 -5.80 -0.85
C LEU A 78 2.64 -6.01 -1.34
N GLY A 79 1.69 -6.26 -0.44
CA GLY A 79 0.27 -6.36 -0.78
C GLY A 79 -0.29 -5.06 -1.36
N HIS A 80 0.14 -3.91 -0.82
CA HIS A 80 -0.23 -2.60 -1.35
C HIS A 80 0.44 -2.36 -2.72
N VAL A 81 1.74 -2.66 -2.85
CA VAL A 81 2.46 -2.56 -4.14
C VAL A 81 1.77 -3.40 -5.22
N GLN A 82 1.37 -4.62 -4.87
CA GLN A 82 0.60 -5.50 -5.76
C GLN A 82 -0.72 -4.85 -6.20
N LYS A 83 -1.55 -4.39 -5.26
CA LYS A 83 -2.84 -3.73 -5.57
C LYS A 83 -2.67 -2.48 -6.44
N ARG A 84 -1.60 -1.70 -6.21
CA ARG A 84 -1.28 -0.49 -6.97
C ARG A 84 -1.14 -0.77 -8.47
N MET A 85 -0.57 -1.91 -8.86
CA MET A 85 -0.47 -2.33 -10.27
C MET A 85 -1.86 -2.43 -10.90
N GLY A 86 -2.78 -3.16 -10.28
CA GLY A 86 -4.13 -3.32 -10.81
C GLY A 86 -4.92 -2.01 -10.86
N THR A 87 -4.81 -1.16 -9.84
CA THR A 87 -5.46 0.17 -9.84
C THR A 87 -4.94 1.04 -10.99
N ARG A 88 -3.62 1.08 -11.22
CA ARG A 88 -3.02 1.86 -12.31
C ARG A 88 -3.43 1.35 -13.69
N LEU A 89 -3.49 0.03 -13.89
CA LEU A 89 -3.94 -0.56 -15.16
C LEU A 89 -5.42 -0.27 -15.44
N ARG A 90 -6.28 -0.34 -14.42
CA ARG A 90 -7.70 0.03 -14.56
C ARG A 90 -7.87 1.51 -14.89
N ALA A 91 -7.13 2.39 -14.21
CA ALA A 91 -7.13 3.82 -14.51
C ALA A 91 -6.63 4.10 -15.93
N LEU A 92 -5.57 3.42 -16.38
CA LEU A 92 -5.06 3.52 -17.75
C LEU A 92 -6.11 3.07 -18.78
N LYS A 93 -6.76 1.92 -18.54
CA LYS A 93 -7.85 1.38 -19.36
C LYS A 93 -9.00 2.38 -19.49
N GLN A 94 -9.41 2.98 -18.37
CA GLN A 94 -10.49 3.95 -18.33
C GLN A 94 -10.13 5.25 -19.07
N LYS A 95 -8.94 5.81 -18.76
CA LYS A 95 -8.43 7.04 -19.39
C LYS A 95 -8.34 6.91 -20.92
N ASN A 96 -8.02 5.72 -21.41
CA ASN A 96 -7.88 5.41 -22.84
C ASN A 96 -9.08 4.65 -23.44
N SER A 97 -10.23 4.68 -22.77
CA SER A 97 -11.40 3.89 -23.19
C SER A 97 -11.91 4.22 -24.59
N LYS A 98 -11.73 5.47 -25.04
CA LYS A 98 -12.10 5.95 -26.38
C LYS A 98 -10.94 5.92 -27.39
N THR A 99 -9.71 5.82 -26.91
CA THR A 99 -8.51 5.81 -27.75
C THR A 99 -8.46 4.52 -28.56
N LYS A 100 -8.32 4.65 -29.87
CA LYS A 100 -8.12 3.51 -30.77
C LYS A 100 -6.62 3.22 -30.89
N LEU A 101 -6.28 1.94 -30.80
CA LEU A 101 -4.94 1.44 -31.11
C LEU A 101 -4.75 1.38 -32.64
N ARG A 102 -3.55 0.99 -33.08
CA ARG A 102 -3.20 0.87 -34.51
C ARG A 102 -4.15 -0.04 -35.31
N ASP A 103 -4.83 -0.96 -34.63
CA ASP A 103 -5.79 -1.90 -35.20
C ASP A 103 -7.26 -1.42 -35.15
N GLY A 104 -7.49 -0.14 -34.82
CA GLY A 104 -8.83 0.46 -34.77
C GLY A 104 -9.70 0.03 -33.57
N LYS A 105 -9.18 -0.82 -32.66
CA LYS A 105 -9.88 -1.28 -31.46
C LYS A 105 -9.44 -0.50 -30.23
N THR A 106 -10.25 -0.53 -29.18
CA THR A 106 -9.94 0.12 -27.90
C THR A 106 -8.99 -0.74 -27.07
N LEU A 107 -8.40 -0.15 -26.02
CA LEU A 107 -7.50 -0.86 -25.10
C LEU A 107 -8.20 -1.97 -24.30
N GLY A 108 -9.49 -1.83 -24.05
CA GLY A 108 -10.33 -2.84 -23.41
C GLY A 108 -11.16 -3.68 -24.40
N GLY A 109 -12.02 -4.54 -23.88
CA GLY A 109 -12.90 -5.40 -24.68
C GLY A 109 -12.40 -6.84 -24.84
N ARG A 110 -13.10 -7.62 -25.67
CA ARG A 110 -12.82 -9.05 -25.86
C ARG A 110 -11.39 -9.25 -26.37
N ASN A 111 -10.65 -10.16 -25.72
CA ASN A 111 -9.25 -10.48 -26.02
C ASN A 111 -8.29 -9.29 -25.88
N ARG A 112 -8.56 -8.37 -24.94
CA ARG A 112 -7.73 -7.20 -24.63
C ARG A 112 -7.48 -7.08 -23.13
N LEU A 113 -7.12 -5.88 -22.66
CA LEU A 113 -6.93 -5.59 -21.24
C LEU A 113 -8.27 -5.59 -20.48
N THR A 114 -8.81 -6.77 -20.21
CA THR A 114 -10.01 -6.95 -19.38
C THR A 114 -9.66 -6.92 -17.89
N ASP A 115 -10.66 -6.79 -17.01
CA ASP A 115 -10.40 -6.83 -15.56
C ASP A 115 -9.82 -8.17 -15.12
N THR A 116 -10.26 -9.28 -15.72
CA THR A 116 -9.66 -10.61 -15.48
C THR A 116 -8.19 -10.67 -15.89
N VAL A 117 -7.80 -10.04 -17.01
CA VAL A 117 -6.40 -9.95 -17.42
C VAL A 117 -5.61 -9.08 -16.44
N ILE A 118 -6.18 -7.95 -16.01
CA ILE A 118 -5.56 -7.07 -15.00
C ILE A 118 -5.35 -7.82 -13.67
N ASP A 119 -6.32 -8.63 -13.22
CA ASP A 119 -6.20 -9.42 -12.01
C ASP A 119 -5.09 -10.47 -12.10
N LYS A 120 -4.93 -11.10 -13.27
CA LYS A 120 -3.81 -12.01 -13.53
C LYS A 120 -2.47 -11.28 -13.48
N ILE A 121 -2.34 -10.13 -14.17
CA ILE A 121 -1.12 -9.29 -14.14
C ILE A 121 -0.79 -8.88 -12.71
N GLN A 122 -1.80 -8.42 -11.95
CA GLN A 122 -1.65 -8.06 -10.55
C GLN A 122 -1.16 -9.24 -9.71
N SER A 123 -1.70 -10.45 -9.91
CA SER A 123 -1.28 -11.65 -9.20
C SER A 123 0.17 -12.04 -9.52
N TYR A 124 0.54 -12.10 -10.80
CA TYR A 124 1.90 -12.44 -11.24
C TYR A 124 2.92 -11.41 -10.79
N TYR A 125 2.61 -10.12 -10.91
CA TYR A 125 3.46 -9.04 -10.41
C TYR A 125 3.77 -9.21 -8.91
N GLY A 126 2.75 -9.51 -8.11
CA GLY A 126 2.94 -9.78 -6.68
C GLY A 126 3.73 -11.06 -6.39
N LYS A 127 3.56 -12.12 -7.20
CA LYS A 127 4.32 -13.37 -7.07
C LYS A 127 5.79 -13.18 -7.43
N ALA A 128 6.09 -12.46 -8.51
CA ALA A 128 7.44 -12.15 -8.95
C ALA A 128 8.22 -11.43 -7.85
N ILE A 129 7.63 -10.40 -7.24
CA ILE A 129 8.28 -9.65 -6.15
C ILE A 129 8.52 -10.54 -4.92
N ARG A 130 7.52 -11.33 -4.49
CA ARG A 130 7.65 -12.19 -3.30
C ARG A 130 8.71 -13.28 -3.47
N SER A 131 8.85 -13.82 -4.67
CA SER A 131 9.76 -14.94 -4.96
C SER A 131 11.20 -14.48 -5.22
N ASN A 132 11.44 -13.18 -5.40
CA ASN A 132 12.73 -12.62 -5.79
C ASN A 132 13.15 -11.42 -4.92
N ASN A 133 12.82 -11.43 -3.62
CA ASN A 133 12.96 -10.28 -2.72
C ASN A 133 14.38 -10.07 -2.16
N THR A 134 15.39 -10.72 -2.73
CA THR A 134 16.80 -10.66 -2.31
C THR A 134 17.48 -9.36 -2.72
N SER A 135 17.16 -8.84 -3.91
CA SER A 135 17.72 -7.59 -4.42
C SER A 135 16.73 -6.88 -5.34
N VAL A 136 16.87 -5.55 -5.44
CA VAL A 136 16.04 -4.75 -6.37
C VAL A 136 16.24 -5.20 -7.81
N GLU A 137 17.44 -5.63 -8.18
CA GLU A 137 17.75 -6.10 -9.53
C GLU A 137 17.09 -7.45 -9.84
N ASP A 138 17.05 -8.37 -8.89
CA ASP A 138 16.34 -9.65 -9.06
C ASP A 138 14.82 -9.43 -9.14
N ILE A 139 14.27 -8.53 -8.31
CA ILE A 139 12.85 -8.13 -8.41
C ILE A 139 12.56 -7.57 -9.80
N LYS A 140 13.37 -6.63 -10.30
CA LYS A 140 13.19 -6.04 -11.63
C LYS A 140 13.23 -7.11 -12.71
N ARG A 141 14.24 -7.99 -12.68
CA ARG A 141 14.41 -9.06 -13.66
C ARG A 141 13.19 -9.97 -13.69
N ALA A 142 12.70 -10.40 -12.53
CA ALA A 142 11.53 -11.25 -12.42
C ALA A 142 10.24 -10.56 -12.91
N VAL A 143 10.02 -9.29 -12.54
CA VAL A 143 8.87 -8.52 -13.01
C VAL A 143 8.86 -8.38 -14.53
N TRP A 144 10.03 -8.11 -15.14
CA TRP A 144 10.15 -8.02 -16.59
C TRP A 144 9.96 -9.36 -17.28
N ALA A 145 10.47 -10.46 -16.70
CA ALA A 145 10.24 -11.80 -17.21
C ALA A 145 8.73 -12.11 -17.32
N GLU A 146 7.94 -11.77 -16.30
CA GLU A 146 6.49 -11.96 -16.36
C GLU A 146 5.80 -11.08 -17.39
N TYR A 147 6.29 -9.85 -17.58
CA TYR A 147 5.79 -8.99 -18.64
C TYR A 147 6.04 -9.60 -20.03
N PHE A 148 7.27 -10.06 -20.30
CA PHE A 148 7.62 -10.70 -21.56
C PHE A 148 6.83 -11.99 -21.80
N HIS A 149 6.67 -12.82 -20.76
CA HIS A 149 5.84 -14.02 -20.83
C HIS A 149 4.38 -13.71 -21.19
N LEU A 150 3.82 -12.61 -20.66
CA LEU A 150 2.44 -12.21 -20.93
C LEU A 150 2.22 -11.65 -22.34
N ILE A 151 3.25 -11.08 -22.97
CA ILE A 151 3.15 -10.53 -24.34
C ILE A 151 3.68 -11.50 -25.41
N SER A 152 4.33 -12.58 -24.99
CA SER A 152 4.81 -13.66 -25.84
C SER A 152 3.69 -14.24 -26.71
N THR A 153 4.05 -14.62 -27.93
CA THR A 153 3.15 -15.28 -28.87
C THR A 153 3.86 -16.48 -29.48
N ASN A 154 3.12 -17.41 -30.08
CA ASN A 154 3.75 -18.55 -30.77
C ASN A 154 4.73 -18.15 -31.89
N LYS A 155 4.63 -16.91 -32.40
CA LYS A 155 5.52 -16.37 -33.44
C LYS A 155 6.72 -15.61 -32.87
N ASP A 156 6.62 -15.17 -31.63
CA ASP A 156 7.63 -14.40 -30.91
C ASP A 156 7.58 -14.84 -29.45
N PRO A 157 8.22 -16.00 -29.15
CA PRO A 157 8.10 -16.68 -27.86
C PRO A 157 8.82 -15.96 -26.72
#